data_AF-A0A1B1A150-F1
#
_entry.id   AF-A0A1B1A150-F1
#
_cell.length_a   1.000
_cell.length_b   1.000
_cell.length_c   1.000
_cell.angle_alpha   90.00
_cell.angle_beta   90.00
_cell.angle_gamma   90.00
#
_symmetry.space_group_name_H-M   'P 1'
#
loop_
_entity.id
_entity.type
_entity.pdbx_description
1 polymer ?
#
loop_
_entity_poly.entity_id
_entity_poly.type
_entity_poly.pdbx_seq_one_letter_code
_entity_poly.pdbx_strand_id
1 'polypeptide(L)'
;MIFMEHELQHMLTETAKQAAQEVIDSFKSELSTDPNEVVIRKLRRFLADRQSVANPREHWANGLHIRSIKTNTRGKPRSQSWFQQFKVKSGLNDCINRKSLTSGGFREWCFEDIANAWEQSQF
;
A
#
# COMPACT_ATOMS: atom_id res chain seq x y z
N MET A 1 15.17 43.73 30.79
CA MET A 1 14.21 42.75 30.23
C MET A 1 14.82 42.15 28.96
N ILE A 2 15.92 41.40 29.08
CA ILE A 2 16.69 40.83 27.95
C ILE A 2 16.80 39.30 28.08
N PHE A 3 16.71 38.78 29.32
CA PHE A 3 16.77 37.35 29.62
C PHE A 3 15.58 36.56 29.03
N MET A 4 14.39 37.17 29.02
CA MET A 4 13.15 36.52 28.58
C MET A 4 13.04 36.39 27.06
N GLU A 5 13.64 37.31 26.31
CA GLU A 5 13.67 37.25 24.84
C GLU A 5 14.58 36.14 24.33
N HIS A 6 15.76 36.00 24.96
CA HIS A 6 16.70 34.93 24.64
C HIS A 6 16.15 33.54 24.99
N GLU A 7 15.49 33.40 26.13
CA GLU A 7 14.84 32.16 26.56
C GLU A 7 13.68 31.77 25.63
N LEU A 8 12.88 32.76 25.19
CA LEU A 8 11.81 32.55 24.21
C LEU A 8 12.36 32.13 22.84
N GLN A 9 13.40 32.79 22.34
CA GLN A 9 14.05 32.43 21.07
C GLN A 9 14.65 31.04 21.11
N HIS A 10 15.25 30.66 22.24
CA HIS A 10 15.78 29.32 22.45
C HIS A 10 14.66 28.27 22.41
N MET A 11 13.56 28.48 23.15
CA MET A 11 12.40 27.57 23.10
C MET A 11 11.83 27.43 21.69
N LEU A 12 11.63 28.55 20.97
CA LEU A 12 11.11 28.53 19.60
C LEU A 12 12.03 27.77 18.65
N THR A 13 13.36 27.91 18.81
CA THR A 13 14.34 27.21 18.00
C THR A 13 14.32 25.71 18.25
N GLU A 14 14.22 25.29 19.52
CA GLU A 14 14.15 23.87 19.87
C GLU A 14 12.83 23.22 19.42
N THR A 15 11.71 23.93 19.54
CA THR A 15 10.42 23.47 19.00
C THR A 15 10.48 23.34 17.48
N ALA A 16 11.10 24.30 16.77
CA ALA A 16 11.25 24.22 15.32
C ALA A 16 12.12 23.04 14.88
N LYS A 17 13.20 22.74 15.62
CA LYS A 17 14.05 21.57 15.36
C LYS A 17 13.30 20.26 15.59
N GLN A 18 12.51 20.17 16.66
CA GLN A 18 11.68 18.99 16.93
C GLN A 18 10.66 18.76 15.83
N ALA A 19 9.94 19.80 15.41
CA ALA A 19 8.99 19.71 14.31
C ALA A 19 9.67 19.29 12.99
N ALA A 20 10.84 19.84 12.68
CA ALA A 20 11.60 19.44 11.49
C ALA A 20 12.05 17.97 11.56
N GLN A 21 12.45 17.49 12.74
CA GLN A 21 12.85 16.11 12.96
C GLN A 21 11.67 15.15 12.78
N GLU A 22 10.50 15.47 13.31
CA GLU A 22 9.27 14.68 13.13
C GLU A 22 8.87 14.57 11.65
N VAL A 23 8.96 15.67 10.91
CA VAL A 23 8.69 15.69 9.46
C VAL A 23 9.70 14.83 8.70
N ILE A 24 10.99 14.92 9.03
CA ILE A 24 12.04 14.10 8.44
C ILE A 24 11.83 12.62 8.74
N ASP A 25 11.44 12.27 9.97
CA ASP A 25 11.21 10.88 10.35
C ASP A 25 9.94 10.32 9.70
N SER A 26 8.90 11.15 9.52
CA SER A 26 7.75 10.82 8.70
C SER A 26 8.17 10.54 7.25
N PHE A 27 8.95 11.42 6.62
CA PHE A 27 9.42 11.20 5.26
C PHE A 27 10.37 10.00 5.12
N LYS A 28 11.24 9.76 6.11
CA LYS A 28 12.10 8.57 6.14
C LYS A 28 11.28 7.31 6.30
N SER A 29 10.22 7.31 7.09
CA SER A 29 9.30 6.17 7.21
C SER A 29 8.60 5.89 5.89
N GLU A 30 8.23 6.92 5.14
CA GLU A 30 7.67 6.80 3.79
C GLU A 30 8.69 6.27 2.77
N LEU A 31 9.93 6.78 2.81
CA LEU A 31 11.04 6.36 1.94
C LEU A 31 11.57 4.96 2.25
N SER A 32 11.52 4.55 3.52
CA SER A 32 11.95 3.22 3.99
C SER A 32 10.90 2.14 3.73
N THR A 33 9.70 2.49 3.26
CA THR A 33 8.66 1.51 3.00
C THR A 33 8.96 0.77 1.70
N ASP A 34 9.04 -0.57 1.74
CA ASP A 34 9.13 -1.42 0.55
C ASP A 34 8.05 -0.99 -0.47
N PRO A 35 8.39 -0.68 -1.74
CA PRO A 35 7.41 -0.33 -2.76
C PRO A 35 6.24 -1.32 -2.84
N ASN A 36 6.49 -2.61 -2.57
CA ASN A 36 5.44 -3.62 -2.52
C ASN A 36 4.48 -3.39 -1.34
N GLU A 37 5.00 -2.99 -0.18
CA GLU A 37 4.19 -2.70 1.00
C GLU A 37 3.32 -1.45 0.80
N VAL A 38 3.83 -0.43 0.10
CA VAL A 38 3.04 0.74 -0.32
C VAL A 38 1.85 0.30 -1.19
N VAL A 39 2.10 -0.56 -2.19
CA VAL A 39 1.04 -1.07 -3.08
C VAL A 39 0.03 -1.93 -2.30
N ILE A 40 0.50 -2.80 -1.40
CA ILE A 40 -0.38 -3.64 -0.56
C ILE A 40 -1.26 -2.78 0.35
N ARG A 41 -0.69 -1.78 1.03
CA ARG A 41 -1.43 -0.86 1.90
C ARG A 41 -2.48 -0.09 1.11
N LYS A 42 -2.11 0.44 -0.05
CA LYS A 42 -3.03 1.17 -0.93
C LYS A 42 -4.17 0.28 -1.42
N LEU A 43 -3.85 -0.94 -1.85
CA LEU A 43 -4.84 -1.91 -2.30
C LEU A 43 -5.78 -2.33 -1.17
N ARG A 44 -5.27 -2.58 0.05
CA ARG A 44 -6.12 -2.85 1.23
C ARG A 44 -7.08 -1.71 1.51
N ARG A 45 -6.60 -0.46 1.47
CA ARG A 45 -7.44 0.73 1.66
C ARG A 45 -8.54 0.80 0.60
N PHE A 46 -8.18 0.55 -0.67
CA PHE A 46 -9.13 0.54 -1.78
C PHE A 46 -10.20 -0.56 -1.67
N LEU A 47 -9.81 -1.76 -1.24
CA LEU A 47 -10.76 -2.85 -1.02
C LEU A 47 -11.72 -2.60 0.15
N ALA A 48 -11.30 -1.80 1.15
CA ALA A 48 -12.17 -1.39 2.25
C ALA A 48 -13.08 -0.22 1.87
N ASP A 49 -12.58 0.71 1.06
CA ASP A 49 -13.30 1.86 0.54
C ASP A 49 -12.89 2.16 -0.90
N ARG A 50 -13.82 1.90 -1.83
CA ARG A 50 -13.65 2.12 -3.28
C ARG A 50 -13.40 3.60 -3.64
N GLN A 51 -13.75 4.55 -2.78
CA GLN A 51 -13.52 5.98 -3.03
C GLN A 51 -12.13 6.45 -2.56
N SER A 52 -11.39 5.59 -1.86
CA SER A 52 -10.10 5.96 -1.25
C SER A 52 -8.95 6.16 -2.25
N VAL A 53 -9.12 5.77 -3.52
CA VAL A 53 -8.11 5.89 -4.57
C VAL A 53 -8.75 6.48 -5.83
N ALA A 54 -8.22 7.60 -6.30
CA ALA A 54 -8.57 8.17 -7.59
C ALA A 54 -8.02 7.31 -8.75
N ASN A 55 -8.83 7.15 -9.81
CA ASN A 55 -8.50 6.39 -11.02
C ASN A 55 -7.98 4.96 -10.75
N PRO A 56 -8.77 4.05 -10.16
CA PRO A 56 -8.33 2.70 -9.79
C PRO A 56 -7.78 1.88 -10.97
N ARG A 57 -8.16 2.20 -12.21
CA ARG A 57 -7.65 1.55 -13.43
C ARG A 57 -6.18 1.89 -13.75
N GLU A 58 -5.63 2.95 -13.15
CA GLU A 58 -4.23 3.35 -13.33
C GLU A 58 -3.30 2.73 -12.28
N HIS A 59 -3.85 2.10 -11.24
CA HIS A 59 -3.08 1.43 -10.19
C HIS A 59 -3.06 -0.07 -10.45
N TRP A 60 -1.90 -0.70 -10.26
CA TRP A 60 -1.66 -2.08 -10.66
C TRP A 60 -1.05 -2.90 -9.52
N ALA A 61 -1.42 -4.17 -9.44
CA ALA A 61 -0.87 -5.08 -8.47
C ALA A 61 -0.73 -6.50 -9.05
N ASN A 62 0.32 -7.20 -8.59
CA ASN A 62 0.60 -8.57 -9.00
C ASN A 62 0.09 -9.58 -7.96
N GLY A 63 0.25 -10.88 -8.27
CA GLY A 63 -0.18 -11.96 -7.39
C GLY A 63 0.48 -11.98 -6.01
N LEU A 64 1.70 -11.46 -5.85
CA LEU A 64 2.34 -11.33 -4.53
C LEU A 64 1.59 -10.33 -3.67
N HIS A 65 1.25 -9.16 -4.22
CA HIS A 65 0.47 -8.14 -3.52
C HIS A 65 -0.88 -8.69 -3.07
N ILE A 66 -1.63 -9.33 -3.98
CA ILE A 66 -2.97 -9.86 -3.71
C ILE A 66 -2.96 -10.90 -2.59
N ARG A 67 -2.00 -11.84 -2.62
CA ARG A 67 -1.84 -12.87 -1.57
C ARG A 67 -1.47 -12.27 -0.20
N SER A 68 -0.86 -11.10 -0.18
CA SER A 68 -0.47 -10.42 1.05
C SER A 68 -1.60 -9.60 1.66
N ILE A 69 -2.74 -9.39 0.97
CA ILE A 69 -3.87 -8.62 1.48
C ILE A 69 -4.46 -9.27 2.74
N LYS A 70 -4.87 -10.55 2.66
CA LYS A 70 -5.42 -11.34 3.77
C LYS A 70 -4.43 -12.44 4.15
N THR A 71 -3.63 -12.20 5.19
CA THR A 71 -2.66 -13.19 5.68
C THR A 71 -3.34 -14.45 6.23
N ASN A 72 -2.58 -15.53 6.33
CA ASN A 72 -3.05 -16.75 7.01
C ASN A 72 -2.95 -16.60 8.54
N THR A 73 -3.35 -17.63 9.28
CA THR A 73 -3.31 -17.68 10.76
C THR A 73 -1.91 -17.49 11.36
N ARG A 74 -0.85 -17.61 10.55
CA ARG A 74 0.55 -17.40 10.95
C ARG A 74 1.12 -16.06 10.46
N GLY A 75 0.27 -15.15 9.97
CA GLY A 75 0.68 -13.84 9.45
C GLY A 75 1.41 -13.89 8.11
N LYS A 76 1.50 -15.06 7.44
CA LYS A 76 2.17 -15.19 6.14
C LYS A 76 1.21 -14.90 4.98
N PRO A 77 1.70 -14.43 3.83
CA PRO A 77 0.89 -14.33 2.61
C PRO A 77 0.23 -15.67 2.25
N ARG A 78 -0.92 -15.61 1.57
CA ARG A 78 -1.59 -16.80 1.04
C ARG A 78 -0.70 -17.55 0.05
N SER A 79 -0.89 -18.86 -0.03
CA SER A 79 -0.12 -19.72 -0.93
C SER A 79 -0.38 -19.41 -2.40
N GLN A 80 0.53 -19.83 -3.26
CA GLN A 80 0.33 -19.76 -4.71
C GLN A 80 -0.88 -20.59 -5.16
N SER A 81 -1.12 -21.75 -4.53
CA SER A 81 -2.27 -22.60 -4.83
C SER A 81 -3.60 -21.90 -4.54
N TRP A 82 -3.69 -21.20 -3.41
CA TRP A 82 -4.84 -20.36 -3.09
C TRP A 82 -5.05 -19.29 -4.16
N PHE A 83 -3.98 -18.62 -4.59
CA PHE A 83 -4.08 -17.57 -5.59
C PHE A 83 -4.57 -18.08 -6.95
N GLN A 84 -4.13 -19.27 -7.37
CA GLN A 84 -4.65 -19.87 -8.60
C GLN A 84 -6.16 -20.16 -8.49
N GLN A 85 -6.62 -20.70 -7.35
CA GLN A 85 -8.04 -20.92 -7.12
C GLN A 85 -8.83 -19.62 -7.10
N PHE A 86 -8.32 -18.59 -6.41
CA PHE A 86 -8.90 -17.25 -6.40
C PHE A 86 -9.06 -16.71 -7.82
N LYS A 87 -8.02 -16.76 -8.66
CA LYS A 87 -8.09 -16.26 -10.04
C LYS A 87 -9.16 -16.95 -10.88
N VAL A 88 -9.31 -18.26 -10.73
CA VAL A 88 -10.31 -19.03 -11.50
C VAL A 88 -11.72 -18.73 -10.97
N LYS A 89 -11.92 -18.78 -9.66
CA LYS A 89 -13.27 -18.61 -9.08
C LYS A 89 -13.82 -17.19 -9.21
N SER A 90 -12.95 -16.19 -9.23
CA SER A 90 -13.31 -14.77 -9.27
C SER A 90 -13.39 -14.17 -10.67
N GLY A 91 -13.03 -14.93 -11.71
CA GLY A 91 -12.89 -14.41 -13.07
C GLY A 91 -11.67 -13.50 -13.28
N LEU A 92 -10.82 -13.25 -12.27
CA LEU A 92 -9.63 -12.38 -12.43
C LEU A 92 -8.68 -12.88 -13.53
N ASN A 93 -8.68 -14.18 -13.81
CA ASN A 93 -7.87 -14.74 -14.89
C ASN A 93 -8.26 -14.23 -16.29
N ASP A 94 -9.50 -13.79 -16.46
CA ASP A 94 -10.08 -13.33 -17.72
C ASP A 94 -10.01 -11.79 -17.88
N CYS A 95 -9.64 -11.09 -16.80
CA CYS A 95 -9.40 -9.65 -16.82
C CYS A 95 -8.13 -9.27 -17.59
N ILE A 96 -8.12 -8.03 -18.10
CA ILE A 96 -6.95 -7.45 -18.75
C ILE A 96 -5.78 -7.43 -17.76
N ASN A 97 -4.63 -7.91 -18.21
CA ASN A 97 -3.42 -7.92 -17.42
C ASN A 97 -2.24 -7.40 -18.24
N ARG A 98 -1.23 -6.90 -17.55
CA ARG A 98 0.04 -6.47 -18.14
C ARG A 98 1.21 -7.21 -17.50
N LYS A 99 2.36 -7.21 -18.16
CA LYS A 99 3.62 -7.65 -17.53
C LYS A 99 4.07 -6.59 -16.53
N SER A 100 4.50 -7.04 -15.34
CA SER A 100 5.07 -6.18 -14.32
C SER A 100 6.35 -5.51 -14.82
N LEU A 101 6.46 -4.20 -14.58
CA LEU A 101 7.62 -3.40 -14.97
C LEU A 101 8.80 -3.59 -14.00
N THR A 102 8.52 -3.93 -12.74
CA THR A 102 9.52 -4.01 -11.67
C THR A 102 9.92 -5.44 -11.33
N SER A 103 9.04 -6.41 -11.56
CA SER A 103 9.26 -7.81 -11.19
C SER A 103 9.12 -8.68 -12.44
N GLY A 104 10.19 -8.72 -13.24
CA GLY A 104 10.23 -9.28 -14.60
C GLY A 104 9.63 -10.68 -14.74
N GLY A 105 8.33 -10.74 -15.06
CA GLY A 105 7.60 -11.98 -15.34
C GLY A 105 6.21 -12.08 -14.68
N PHE A 106 5.92 -11.28 -13.65
CA PHE A 106 4.61 -11.32 -13.02
C PHE A 106 3.55 -10.62 -13.87
N ARG A 107 2.33 -11.18 -13.88
CA ARG A 107 1.15 -10.50 -14.39
C ARG A 107 0.62 -9.54 -13.33
N GLU A 108 0.21 -8.37 -13.77
CA GLU A 108 -0.44 -7.35 -12.97
C GLU A 108 -1.86 -7.12 -13.47
N TRP A 109 -2.75 -6.88 -12.53
CA TRP A 109 -4.14 -6.48 -12.76
C TRP A 109 -4.38 -5.10 -12.17
N CYS A 110 -5.33 -4.36 -12.73
CA CYS A 110 -5.67 -3.06 -12.17
C CYS A 110 -6.44 -3.21 -10.86
N PHE A 111 -6.43 -2.18 -10.02
CA PHE A 111 -7.11 -2.23 -8.71
C PHE A 111 -8.60 -2.48 -8.86
N GLU A 112 -9.23 -1.93 -9.91
CA GLU A 112 -10.65 -2.12 -10.22
C GLU A 112 -10.99 -3.60 -10.46
N ASP A 113 -10.23 -4.29 -11.32
CA ASP A 113 -10.42 -5.73 -11.60
C ASP A 113 -10.21 -6.56 -10.34
N ILE A 114 -9.20 -6.21 -9.54
CA ILE A 114 -8.92 -6.89 -8.28
C ILE A 114 -10.07 -6.71 -7.29
N ALA A 115 -10.64 -5.51 -7.16
CA ALA A 115 -11.77 -5.26 -6.28
C ALA A 115 -13.03 -6.04 -6.69
N ASN A 116 -13.36 -6.02 -7.99
CA ASN A 116 -14.48 -6.79 -8.51
C ASN A 116 -14.28 -8.30 -8.27
N ALA A 117 -13.07 -8.82 -8.52
CA ALA A 117 -12.73 -10.20 -8.22
C ALA A 117 -12.80 -10.51 -6.70
N TRP A 118 -12.37 -9.58 -5.86
CA TRP A 118 -12.37 -9.73 -4.40
C TRP A 118 -13.78 -9.84 -3.83
N GLU A 119 -14.70 -9.00 -4.31
CA GLU A 119 -16.12 -9.03 -3.92
C GLU A 119 -16.81 -10.36 -4.30
N GLN A 120 -16.49 -10.89 -5.49
CA GLN A 120 -17.05 -12.16 -5.97
C GLN A 120 -16.48 -13.39 -5.25
N SER A 121 -15.32 -13.27 -4.62
CA SER A 121 -14.57 -14.43 -4.12
C SER A 121 -15.02 -14.97 -2.76
N GLN A 122 -15.89 -14.26 -2.03
CA GLN A 122 -16.43 -14.61 -0.70
C GLN A 122 -15.58 -15.63 0.10
N PHE A 123 -14.34 -15.25 0.46
CA PHE A 123 -13.40 -16.04 1.29
C PHE A 123 -13.17 -15.41 2.67
#